data_AF-A0A7S1EVQ0-F1
#
_entry.id   AF-A0A7S1EVQ0-F1
#
_cell.length_a   1.000
_cell.length_b   1.000
_cell.length_c   1.000
_cell.angle_alpha   90.00
_cell.angle_beta   90.00
_cell.angle_gamma   90.00
#
_symmetry.space_group_name_H-M   'P 1'
#
loop_
_entity.id
_entity.type
_entity.pdbx_description
1 polymer ?
#
loop_
_entity_poly.entity_id
_entity_poly.type
_entity_poly.pdbx_seq_one_letter_code
_entity_poly.pdbx_strand_id
1 'polypeptide(L)'
;SQFTRSRFSGGSPESSEWLLTLHSEMLLPANDMYSHIIISWRERSLYDYEVLQTLLHDCTWSLASIGLVAFLVMLQLRSVCHTVTGILGILMSFSTTYYFYYVVAGWKTMSLLNFVSLFLIMGIGADDILLLCHSFHTAAHDLDETC
;
A
#
# COMPACT_ATOMS: atom_id res chain seq x y z
N SER A 1 -27.43 -24.28 25.47
CA SER A 1 -26.20 -24.85 24.88
C SER A 1 -25.01 -24.24 25.59
N GLN A 2 -24.24 -25.04 26.33
CA GLN A 2 -23.03 -24.57 27.01
C GLN A 2 -21.90 -24.44 25.99
N PHE A 3 -21.45 -23.22 25.73
CA PHE A 3 -20.25 -22.96 24.93
C PHE A 3 -19.03 -23.20 25.82
N THR A 4 -18.32 -24.31 25.59
CA THR A 4 -17.01 -24.57 26.21
C THR A 4 -16.01 -23.59 25.62
N ARG A 5 -15.60 -22.58 26.40
CA ARG A 5 -14.61 -21.58 25.99
C ARG A 5 -13.24 -21.96 26.57
N SER A 6 -12.45 -22.73 25.82
CA SER A 6 -11.05 -22.94 26.16
C SER A 6 -10.25 -21.68 25.81
N ARG A 7 -9.82 -20.95 26.84
CA ARG A 7 -8.96 -19.77 26.69
C ARG A 7 -7.51 -20.24 26.65
N PHE A 8 -6.95 -20.37 25.45
CA PHE A 8 -5.52 -20.59 25.29
C PHE A 8 -4.81 -19.24 25.47
N SER A 9 -4.04 -19.09 26.55
CA SER A 9 -3.20 -17.91 26.78
C SER A 9 -1.76 -18.25 26.38
N GLY A 10 -1.52 -18.38 25.07
CA GLY A 10 -0.20 -18.63 24.51
C GLY A 10 0.47 -17.32 24.13
N GLY A 11 1.49 -16.90 24.88
CA GLY A 11 2.33 -15.75 24.56
C GLY A 11 3.72 -16.14 24.04
N SER A 12 3.93 -17.41 23.67
CA SER A 12 5.20 -17.91 23.14
C SER A 12 5.23 -17.86 21.60
N PRO A 13 6.38 -17.67 20.96
CA PRO A 13 6.49 -17.65 19.49
C PRO A 13 6.02 -18.95 18.82
N GLU A 14 6.20 -20.09 19.49
CA GLU A 14 5.65 -21.38 19.03
C GLU A 14 4.12 -21.40 19.06
N SER A 15 3.51 -20.64 19.99
CA SER A 15 2.06 -20.53 20.08
C SER A 15 1.43 -19.73 18.92
N SER A 16 2.18 -18.82 18.29
CA SER A 16 1.71 -18.10 17.10
C SER A 16 1.76 -18.95 15.82
N GLU A 17 2.77 -19.82 15.66
CA GLU A 17 2.87 -20.66 14.46
C GLU A 17 1.75 -21.69 14.37
N TRP A 18 1.45 -22.42 15.46
CA TRP A 18 0.35 -23.39 15.41
C TRP A 18 -1.01 -22.70 15.20
N LEU A 19 -1.20 -21.47 15.71
CA LEU A 19 -2.42 -20.69 15.48
C LEU A 19 -2.57 -20.32 14.01
N LEU A 20 -1.46 -19.97 13.34
CA LEU A 20 -1.45 -19.72 11.91
C LEU A 20 -1.78 -20.99 11.12
N THR A 21 -1.18 -22.13 11.47
CA THR A 21 -1.49 -23.43 10.85
C THR A 21 -2.95 -23.82 11.06
N LEU A 22 -3.48 -23.67 12.27
CA LEU A 22 -4.89 -23.94 12.56
C LEU A 22 -5.81 -23.01 11.76
N HIS A 23 -5.44 -21.75 11.60
CA HIS A 23 -6.21 -20.80 10.83
C HIS A 23 -6.24 -21.14 9.33
N SER A 24 -5.07 -21.39 8.73
CA SER A 24 -4.96 -21.67 7.29
C SER A 24 -5.51 -23.04 6.90
N GLU A 25 -5.26 -24.07 7.70
CA GLU A 25 -5.58 -25.46 7.33
C GLU A 25 -6.96 -25.91 7.80
N MET A 26 -7.51 -25.33 8.86
CA MET A 26 -8.77 -25.79 9.46
C MET A 26 -9.87 -24.73 9.43
N LEU A 27 -9.61 -23.50 9.89
CA LEU A 27 -10.66 -22.48 10.03
C LEU A 27 -11.16 -21.98 8.67
N LEU A 28 -10.26 -21.63 7.75
CA LEU A 28 -10.63 -21.13 6.42
C LEU A 28 -11.41 -22.17 5.58
N PRO A 29 -10.96 -23.43 5.47
CA PRO A 29 -11.70 -24.45 4.72
C PRO A 29 -13.00 -24.88 5.39
N ALA A 30 -13.04 -24.94 6.73
CA ALA A 30 -14.27 -25.27 7.45
C ALA A 30 -15.34 -24.18 7.28
N ASN A 31 -14.93 -22.90 7.21
CA ASN A 31 -15.85 -21.80 6.93
C ASN A 31 -16.44 -21.89 5.51
N ASP A 32 -15.67 -22.35 4.53
CA ASP A 32 -16.15 -22.53 3.15
C ASP A 32 -17.08 -23.76 3.01
N MET A 33 -16.87 -24.78 3.85
CA MET A 33 -17.64 -26.03 3.81
C MET A 33 -19.07 -25.91 4.38
N TYR A 34 -19.34 -24.98 5.30
CA TYR A 34 -20.64 -24.85 5.97
C TYR A 34 -21.34 -23.53 5.62
N SER A 35 -22.32 -23.56 4.71
CA SER A 35 -23.05 -22.35 4.27
C SER A 35 -23.92 -21.67 5.33
N HIS A 36 -24.22 -22.35 6.44
CA HIS A 36 -25.10 -21.87 7.50
C HIS A 36 -24.40 -21.65 8.85
N ILE A 37 -23.10 -21.88 8.95
CA ILE A 37 -22.34 -21.73 10.19
C ILE A 37 -21.18 -20.78 9.96
N ILE A 38 -21.22 -19.63 10.62
CA ILE A 38 -20.13 -18.65 10.60
C ILE A 38 -19.21 -18.94 11.78
N ILE A 39 -18.00 -19.40 11.48
CA ILE A 39 -16.97 -19.64 12.48
C ILE A 39 -16.20 -18.33 12.63
N SER A 40 -16.28 -17.72 13.82
CA SER A 40 -15.51 -16.51 14.14
C SER A 40 -14.44 -16.83 15.17
N TRP A 41 -13.27 -16.22 14.99
CA TRP A 41 -12.14 -16.29 15.92
C TRP A 41 -11.72 -14.87 16.30
N ARG A 42 -11.11 -14.73 17.48
CA ARG A 42 -10.62 -13.44 17.96
C ARG A 42 -9.36 -13.64 18.78
N GLU A 43 -8.23 -13.52 18.11
CA GLU A 43 -6.90 -13.59 18.72
C GLU A 43 -6.02 -12.47 18.17
N ARG A 44 -5.19 -11.85 19.00
CA ARG A 44 -4.45 -10.63 18.62
C ARG A 44 -3.39 -10.92 17.57
N SER A 45 -2.60 -11.98 17.76
CA SER A 45 -1.54 -12.36 16.83
C SER A 45 -2.08 -12.76 15.45
N LEU A 46 -3.27 -13.35 15.41
CA LEU A 46 -3.88 -13.80 14.17
C LEU A 46 -4.51 -12.62 13.41
N TYR A 47 -5.13 -11.68 14.15
CA TYR A 47 -5.64 -10.43 13.61
C TYR A 47 -4.54 -9.60 12.94
N ASP A 48 -3.39 -9.42 13.58
CA ASP A 48 -2.28 -8.64 13.01
C ASP A 48 -1.73 -9.28 11.72
N TYR A 49 -1.69 -10.61 11.65
CA TYR A 49 -1.26 -11.35 10.47
C TYR A 49 -2.27 -11.24 9.31
N GLU A 50 -3.56 -11.45 9.59
CA GLU A 50 -4.63 -11.29 8.59
C GLU A 50 -4.65 -9.87 8.04
N VAL A 51 -4.60 -8.87 8.92
CA VAL A 51 -4.56 -7.46 8.52
C VAL A 51 -3.35 -7.20 7.62
N LEU A 52 -2.16 -7.69 7.97
CA LEU A 52 -0.97 -7.51 7.14
C LEU A 52 -1.12 -8.20 5.77
N GLN A 53 -1.64 -9.43 5.73
CA GLN A 53 -1.82 -10.18 4.49
C GLN A 53 -2.84 -9.52 3.56
N THR A 54 -3.98 -9.09 4.09
CA THR A 54 -4.99 -8.33 3.34
C THR A 54 -4.43 -6.99 2.85
N LEU A 55 -3.69 -6.28 3.71
CA LEU A 55 -3.08 -4.99 3.36
C LEU A 55 -2.04 -5.15 2.24
N LEU A 56 -1.19 -6.19 2.29
CA LEU A 56 -0.26 -6.49 1.21
C LEU A 56 -0.97 -6.86 -0.09
N HIS A 57 -2.08 -7.58 -0.02
CA HIS A 57 -2.88 -7.88 -1.21
C HIS A 57 -3.44 -6.60 -1.84
N ASP A 58 -4.14 -5.77 -1.06
CA ASP A 58 -4.73 -4.51 -1.53
C ASP A 58 -3.67 -3.52 -2.03
N CYS A 59 -2.52 -3.48 -1.37
CA CYS A 59 -1.33 -2.75 -1.79
C CYS A 59 -0.93 -3.09 -3.23
N THR A 60 -0.79 -4.39 -3.54
CA THR A 60 -0.31 -4.82 -4.86
C THR A 60 -1.26 -4.43 -5.98
N TRP A 61 -2.57 -4.57 -5.76
CA TRP A 61 -3.59 -4.14 -6.71
C TRP A 61 -3.63 -2.63 -6.90
N SER A 62 -3.53 -1.87 -5.79
CA SER A 62 -3.51 -0.41 -5.83
C SER A 62 -2.27 0.11 -6.57
N LEU A 63 -1.09 -0.43 -6.26
CA LEU A 63 0.16 -0.06 -6.93
C LEU A 63 0.12 -0.42 -8.42
N ALA A 64 -0.46 -1.57 -8.79
CA ALA A 64 -0.62 -1.95 -10.19
C ALA A 64 -1.53 -0.99 -10.96
N SER A 65 -2.63 -0.53 -10.34
CA SER A 65 -3.53 0.46 -10.96
C SER A 65 -2.84 1.82 -11.16
N ILE A 66 -2.14 2.31 -10.14
CA ILE A 66 -1.38 3.57 -10.22
C ILE A 66 -0.27 3.46 -11.28
N GLY A 67 0.45 2.34 -11.31
CA GLY A 67 1.49 2.08 -12.30
C GLY A 67 0.95 2.06 -13.73
N LEU A 68 -0.23 1.49 -13.95
CA LEU A 68 -0.89 1.48 -15.25
C LEU A 68 -1.29 2.89 -15.71
N VAL A 69 -1.84 3.70 -14.81
CA VAL A 69 -2.17 5.12 -15.10
C VAL A 69 -0.89 5.91 -15.41
N ALA A 70 0.14 5.77 -14.59
CA ALA A 70 1.43 6.43 -14.79
C ALA A 70 2.08 6.02 -16.13
N PHE A 71 1.96 4.75 -16.52
CA PHE A 71 2.44 4.25 -17.80
C PHE A 71 1.68 4.86 -18.99
N LEU A 72 0.35 4.95 -18.92
CA LEU A 72 -0.47 5.60 -19.95
C LEU A 72 -0.12 7.08 -20.11
N VAL A 73 0.09 7.76 -18.99
CA VAL A 73 0.54 9.15 -18.95
C VAL A 73 1.95 9.30 -19.54
N MET A 74 2.88 8.40 -19.21
CA MET A 74 4.23 8.40 -19.76
C MET A 74 4.23 8.25 -21.29
N LEU A 75 3.34 7.41 -21.83
CA LEU A 75 3.13 7.29 -23.27
C LEU A 75 2.63 8.61 -23.89
N GLN A 76 1.83 9.38 -23.16
CA GLN A 76 1.31 10.68 -23.61
C GLN A 76 2.40 11.77 -23.66
N LEU A 77 3.37 11.77 -22.73
CA LEU A 77 4.39 12.82 -22.64
C LEU A 77 5.52 12.71 -23.69
N ARG A 78 5.69 11.56 -24.37
CA ARG A 78 6.66 11.31 -25.47
C ARG A 78 8.13 11.76 -25.23
N SER A 79 8.52 12.14 -24.00
CA SER A 79 9.85 12.63 -23.65
C SER A 79 10.39 11.96 -22.38
N VAL A 80 11.27 10.98 -22.56
CA VAL A 80 11.80 10.10 -21.50
C VAL A 80 12.64 10.86 -20.47
N CYS A 81 13.33 11.93 -20.86
CA CYS A 81 14.24 12.67 -19.98
C CYS A 81 13.49 13.39 -18.84
N HIS A 82 12.33 13.99 -19.14
CA HIS A 82 11.49 14.64 -18.14
C HIS A 82 10.88 13.64 -17.17
N THR A 83 10.46 12.47 -17.67
CA THR A 83 9.92 11.40 -16.82
C THR A 83 10.97 10.87 -15.83
N VAL A 84 12.20 10.63 -16.27
CA VAL A 84 13.29 10.13 -15.40
C VAL A 84 13.62 11.11 -14.29
N THR A 85 13.72 12.41 -14.62
CA THR A 85 14.08 13.45 -13.65
C THR A 85 12.95 13.66 -12.62
N GLY A 86 11.69 13.59 -13.06
CA GLY A 86 10.52 13.65 -12.19
C GLY A 86 10.41 12.46 -11.23
N ILE A 87 10.61 11.23 -11.73
CA ILE A 87 10.61 10.01 -10.90
C ILE A 87 11.72 10.07 -9.84
N LEU A 88 12.93 10.51 -10.22
CA LEU A 88 14.03 10.70 -9.28
C LEU A 88 13.69 11.70 -8.17
N GLY A 89 12.99 12.80 -8.49
CA GLY A 89 12.52 13.78 -7.51
C GLY A 89 11.52 13.18 -6.50
N ILE A 90 10.55 12.41 -6.98
CA ILE A 90 9.57 11.73 -6.12
C ILE A 90 10.27 10.71 -5.21
N LEU A 91 11.19 9.91 -5.74
CA LEU A 91 11.93 8.90 -4.95
C LEU A 91 12.80 9.55 -3.87
N MET A 92 13.47 10.66 -4.16
CA MET A 92 14.24 11.43 -3.19
C MET A 92 13.35 12.02 -2.09
N SER A 93 12.18 12.56 -2.44
CA SER A 93 11.20 13.09 -1.48
C SER A 93 10.67 12.00 -0.54
N PHE A 94 10.36 10.83 -1.11
CA PHE A 94 9.94 9.66 -0.34
C PHE A 94 11.03 9.17 0.62
N SER A 95 12.26 9.01 0.13
CA SER A 95 13.40 8.55 0.94
C SER A 95 13.66 9.50 2.12
N THR A 96 13.60 10.81 1.86
CA THR A 96 13.76 11.85 2.89
C THR A 96 12.63 11.78 3.92
N THR A 97 11.37 11.65 3.48
CA THR A 97 10.21 11.54 4.38
C THR A 97 10.30 10.31 5.27
N TYR A 98 10.70 9.16 4.71
CA TYR A 98 10.90 7.93 5.47
C TYR A 98 12.02 8.07 6.51
N TYR A 99 13.11 8.73 6.15
CA TYR A 99 14.20 9.02 7.08
C TYR A 99 13.73 9.86 8.27
N PHE A 100 12.97 10.93 8.03
CA PHE A 100 12.40 11.75 9.10
C PHE A 100 11.41 10.96 9.97
N TYR A 101 10.57 10.12 9.35
CA TYR A 101 9.62 9.28 10.08
C TYR A 101 10.32 8.28 11.01
N TYR A 102 11.38 7.62 10.53
CA TYR A 102 12.08 6.60 11.30
C TYR A 102 13.03 7.20 12.35
N VAL A 103 13.83 8.20 11.96
CA VAL A 103 14.92 8.74 12.80
C VAL A 103 14.45 9.85 13.73
N VAL A 104 13.58 10.75 13.27
CA VAL A 104 13.17 11.93 14.04
C VAL A 104 11.90 11.66 14.84
N ALA A 105 10.90 11.01 14.26
CA ALA A 105 9.66 10.73 14.98
C ALA A 105 9.80 9.50 15.91
N GLY A 106 10.58 8.47 15.52
CA GLY A 106 10.81 7.28 16.35
C GLY A 106 9.62 6.30 16.42
N TRP A 107 8.64 6.44 15.51
CA TRP A 107 7.42 5.64 15.52
C TRP A 107 7.70 4.32 14.78
N LYS A 108 7.72 3.20 15.51
CA LYS A 108 7.98 1.86 14.95
C LYS A 108 6.74 1.16 14.39
N THR A 109 5.55 1.69 14.64
CA THR A 109 4.28 1.08 14.19
C THR A 109 3.78 1.78 12.94
N MET A 110 3.91 1.11 11.79
CA MET A 110 3.32 1.56 10.53
C MET A 110 1.86 1.14 10.48
N SER A 111 0.94 2.11 10.61
CA SER A 111 -0.49 1.86 10.42
C SER A 111 -0.86 1.88 8.93
N LEU A 112 -1.99 1.26 8.58
CA LEU A 112 -2.55 1.25 7.23
C LEU A 112 -2.74 2.68 6.66
N LEU A 113 -3.02 3.67 7.52
CA LEU A 113 -3.11 5.09 7.14
C LEU A 113 -1.80 5.66 6.57
N ASN A 114 -0.64 5.27 7.11
CA ASN A 114 0.65 5.70 6.56
C ASN A 114 0.81 5.17 5.14
N PHE A 115 0.38 3.93 4.92
CA PHE A 115 0.48 3.28 3.63
C PHE A 115 -0.40 3.96 2.57
N VAL A 116 -1.65 4.31 2.93
CA VAL A 116 -2.54 5.12 2.08
C VAL A 116 -1.93 6.50 1.79
N SER A 117 -1.34 7.15 2.81
CA SER A 117 -0.71 8.45 2.63
C SER A 117 0.49 8.41 1.68
N LEU A 118 1.28 7.33 1.69
CA LEU A 118 2.41 7.18 0.79
C LEU A 118 1.96 7.08 -0.68
N PHE A 119 0.90 6.33 -0.95
CA PHE A 119 0.32 6.27 -2.29
C PHE A 119 -0.28 7.59 -2.74
N LEU A 120 -0.96 8.31 -1.83
CA LEU A 120 -1.57 9.60 -2.13
C LEU A 120 -0.51 10.63 -2.54
N ILE A 121 0.59 10.73 -1.80
CA ILE A 121 1.70 11.65 -2.12
C ILE A 121 2.35 11.28 -3.45
N MET A 122 2.53 9.98 -3.72
CA MET A 122 3.06 9.52 -5.01
C MET A 122 2.15 9.90 -6.18
N GLY A 123 0.83 9.77 -6.03
CA GLY A 123 -0.16 10.12 -7.05
C GLY A 123 -0.17 11.63 -7.36
N ILE A 124 -0.20 12.48 -6.33
CA ILE A 124 -0.16 13.94 -6.51
C ILE A 124 1.18 14.38 -7.12
N GLY A 125 2.30 13.85 -6.62
CA GLY A 125 3.62 14.19 -7.14
C GLY A 125 3.80 13.81 -8.62
N ALA A 126 3.15 12.73 -9.08
CA ALA A 126 3.15 12.37 -10.49
C ALA A 126 2.33 13.37 -11.34
N ASP A 127 1.16 13.80 -10.86
CA ASP A 127 0.29 14.78 -11.54
C ASP A 127 0.98 16.14 -11.72
N ASP A 128 1.67 16.63 -10.69
CA ASP A 128 2.40 17.91 -10.72
C ASP A 128 3.45 17.96 -11.84
N ILE A 129 4.13 16.84 -12.13
CA ILE A 129 5.14 16.76 -13.19
C ILE A 129 4.50 16.93 -14.58
N LEU A 130 3.29 16.39 -14.77
CA LEU A 130 2.57 16.48 -16.04
C LEU A 130 2.10 17.91 -16.28
N LEU A 131 1.57 18.54 -15.25
CA LEU A 131 1.12 19.92 -15.30
C LEU A 131 2.28 20.86 -15.63
N LEU A 132 3.45 20.67 -15.01
CA LEU A 132 4.65 21.43 -15.32
C LEU A 132 5.06 21.23 -16.78
N CYS A 133 5.19 19.97 -17.22
CA CYS A 133 5.61 19.66 -18.60
C CYS A 133 4.65 20.24 -19.65
N HIS A 134 3.35 20.16 -19.40
CA HIS A 134 2.34 20.72 -20.29
C HIS A 134 2.44 22.24 -20.34
N SER A 135 2.57 22.90 -19.19
CA SER A 135 2.70 24.36 -19.09
C SER A 135 3.94 24.89 -19.83
N PHE A 136 5.08 24.19 -19.72
CA PHE A 136 6.29 24.55 -20.46
C PHE A 136 6.11 24.44 -21.98
N HIS A 137 5.40 23.41 -22.45
CA HIS A 137 5.15 23.24 -23.88
C HIS A 137 4.20 24.32 -24.42
N THR A 138 3.14 24.64 -23.68
CA THR A 138 2.21 25.72 -24.04
C THR A 138 2.92 27.07 -24.10
N ALA A 139 3.72 27.40 -23.08
CA ALA A 139 4.47 28.66 -23.06
C ALA A 139 5.46 28.79 -24.23
N ALA A 140 6.11 27.68 -24.63
CA ALA A 140 7.01 27.68 -25.78
C ALA A 140 6.26 27.92 -27.11
N HIS A 141 5.05 27.37 -27.26
CA HIS A 141 4.22 27.59 -28.44
C HIS A 141 3.73 29.04 -28.54
N ASP A 142 3.30 29.63 -27.42
CA ASP A 142 2.82 31.01 -27.38
C ASP A 142 3.91 32.03 -27.76
N LEU A 143 5.17 31.74 -27.44
CA LEU A 143 6.30 32.60 -27.82
C LEU A 143 6.56 32.59 -29.32
N ASP A 144 6.35 31.46 -30.01
CA ASP A 144 6.55 31.33 -31.46
C ASP A 144 5.47 32.09 -32.26
N GLU A 145 4.23 32.16 -31.77
CA GLU A 145 3.17 32.95 -32.43
C GLU A 145 3.33 34.47 -32.28
N THR A 146 4.17 34.93 -31.35
CA THR A 146 4.38 36.37 -31.08
C THR A 146 5.60 36.97 -31.80
N CYS A 147 6.40 36.17 -32.50
CA CYS A 147 7.59 36.59 -33.26
C CYS A 147 7.34 36.58 -34.79
#